data_AF-A0AAU8KDX2-F1
#
_entry.id   AF-A0AAU8KDX2-F1
#
_cell.length_a   1.000
_cell.length_b   1.000
_cell.length_c   1.000
_cell.angle_alpha   90.00
_cell.angle_beta   90.00
_cell.angle_gamma   90.00
#
_symmetry.space_group_name_H-M   'P 1'
#
loop_
_entity.id
_entity.type
_entity.pdbx_description
1 polymer ?
#
loop_
_entity_poly.entity_id
_entity_poly.type
_entity_poly.pdbx_seq_one_letter_code
_entity_poly.pdbx_strand_id
1 'polypeptide(L)' 'MRMPTEARLMVLRKMASDTVGNITTRMVQQLYVQQFGPGDWRGKARQDLAQLTGEGLLICDDTDPARRVHRLNHAHGGTR' A
#
# COMPACT_ATOMS: atom_id res chain seq x y z
N MET A 1 -15.77 0.69 16.84
CA MET A 1 -14.68 -0.25 16.55
C MET A 1 -14.34 -0.11 15.07
N ARG A 2 -13.10 0.27 14.71
CA ARG A 2 -12.70 0.24 13.30
C ARG A 2 -12.45 -1.19 12.87
N MET A 3 -12.84 -1.54 11.65
CA MET A 3 -12.59 -2.87 11.12
C MET A 3 -11.07 -3.05 10.91
N PRO A 4 -10.50 -4.26 11.12
CA PRO A 4 -9.06 -4.49 10.93
C PRO A 4 -8.53 -4.06 9.56
N THR A 5 -9.37 -4.07 8.53
CA THR A 5 -9.04 -3.59 7.17
C THR A 5 -8.90 -2.07 7.10
N GLU A 6 -9.75 -1.31 7.78
CA GLU A 6 -9.65 0.15 7.81
C GLU A 6 -8.37 0.63 8.49
N ALA A 7 -7.96 -0.05 9.58
CA ALA A 7 -6.70 0.26 10.26
C ALA A 7 -5.49 0.04 9.34
N ARG A 8 -5.46 -1.07 8.60
CA ARG A 8 -4.40 -1.38 7.63
C ARG A 8 -4.37 -0.36 6.49
N LEU A 9 -5.52 -0.03 5.90
CA LEU A 9 -5.60 0.95 4.82
C LEU A 9 -5.16 2.34 5.27
N MET A 10 -5.51 2.76 6.48
CA MET A 10 -5.06 4.05 7.02
C MET A 10 -3.53 4.11 7.14
N VAL A 11 -2.91 3.03 7.64
CA VAL A 11 -1.46 2.91 7.76
C VAL A 11 -0.79 2.89 6.37
N LEU A 12 -1.36 2.14 5.42
CA LEU A 12 -0.83 2.06 4.06
C LEU A 12 -0.94 3.40 3.31
N ARG A 13 -2.05 4.12 3.47
CA ARG A 13 -2.24 5.47 2.90
C ARG A 13 -1.18 6.43 3.43
N LYS A 14 -0.96 6.44 4.75
CA LYS A 14 0.10 7.25 5.36
C LYS A 14 1.48 6.91 4.80
N MET A 15 1.82 5.62 4.75
CA MET A 15 3.09 5.16 4.17
C MET A 15 3.23 5.59 2.71
N ALA A 16 2.17 5.49 1.91
CA ALA A 16 2.19 5.90 0.51
C ALA A 16 2.42 7.40 0.33
N SER A 17 1.88 8.24 1.22
CA SER A 17 2.13 9.68 1.23
C SER A 17 3.56 10.02 1.65
N ASP A 18 4.14 9.28 2.59
CA ASP A 18 5.49 9.51 3.11
C ASP A 18 6.60 8.96 2.19
N THR A 19 6.28 7.94 1.37
CA THR A 19 7.26 7.24 0.53
C THR A 19 7.44 7.93 -0.81
N VAL A 20 8.65 8.45 -1.06
CA VAL A 20 9.08 8.90 -2.39
C VAL A 20 9.63 7.70 -3.17
N GLY A 21 8.80 7.11 -4.06
CA GLY A 21 9.24 6.07 -4.98
C GLY A 21 8.39 4.80 -4.96
N ASN A 22 9.03 3.67 -5.25
CA ASN A 22 8.37 2.37 -5.42
C ASN A 22 7.99 1.74 -4.08
N ILE A 23 6.71 1.42 -3.94
CA ILE A 23 6.11 0.67 -2.85
C ILE A 23 5.96 -0.78 -3.29
N THR A 24 6.60 -1.69 -2.59
CA THR A 24 6.53 -3.13 -2.87
C THR A 24 5.61 -3.84 -1.87
N THR A 25 5.04 -4.98 -2.25
CA THR A 25 4.30 -5.84 -1.31
C THR A 25 5.14 -6.20 -0.09
N ARG A 26 6.46 -6.41 -0.25
CA ARG A 26 7.38 -6.73 0.85
C ARG A 26 7.48 -5.59 1.86
N MET A 27 7.54 -4.34 1.39
CA MET A 27 7.58 -3.17 2.28
C MET A 27 6.29 -3.06 3.09
N VAL A 28 5.13 -3.23 2.45
CA VAL A 28 3.83 -3.20 3.15
C VAL A 28 3.69 -4.36 4.14
N GLN A 29 4.17 -5.55 3.78
CA GLN A 29 4.21 -6.69 4.70
C GLN A 29 5.04 -6.36 5.96
N GLN A 30 6.23 -5.78 5.80
CA GLN A 30 7.08 -5.38 6.92
C GLN A 30 6.44 -4.29 7.77
N LEU A 31 5.79 -3.31 7.13
CA LEU A 31 5.01 -2.28 7.82
C LEU A 31 3.91 -2.88 8.69
N TYR A 32 3.15 -3.85 8.17
CA TYR A 32 2.10 -4.51 8.94
C TYR A 32 2.66 -5.34 10.10
N VAL A 33 3.81 -6.00 9.93
CA VAL A 33 4.49 -6.68 11.05
C VAL A 33 4.88 -5.68 12.14
N GLN A 34 5.41 -4.52 11.76
CA GLN A 34 5.81 -3.49 12.72
C GLN A 34 4.62 -2.86 13.46
N GLN A 35 3.49 -2.68 12.77
CA GLN A 35 2.31 -2.00 13.32
C GLN A 35 1.34 -2.93 14.07
N PHE A 36 1.24 -4.19 13.64
CA PHE A 36 0.23 -5.14 14.14
C PHE A 36 0.82 -6.45 14.69
N GLY A 37 2.14 -6.60 14.66
CA GLY A 37 2.86 -7.79 15.13
C GLY A 37 2.99 -8.91 14.08
N PRO A 38 3.63 -10.02 14.44
CA PRO A 38 3.83 -11.16 13.53
C PRO A 38 2.51 -11.72 13.01
N GLY A 39 2.47 -12.10 11.73
CA GLY A 39 1.27 -12.67 11.12
C GLY A 39 1.37 -12.88 9.62
N ASP A 40 0.37 -13.54 9.05
CA ASP A 40 0.25 -13.66 7.60
C ASP A 40 -0.32 -12.36 7.00
N TRP A 41 0.62 -11.54 6.54
CA TRP A 41 0.36 -10.21 6.00
C TRP A 41 0.55 -10.12 4.49
N ARG A 42 1.20 -11.09 3.85
CA ARG A 42 1.56 -11.00 2.42
C ARG A 42 0.31 -10.94 1.54
N GLY A 43 -0.68 -11.80 1.81
CA GLY A 43 -1.96 -11.79 1.09
C GLY A 43 -2.74 -10.49 1.30
N LYS A 44 -2.84 -10.05 2.56
CA LYS A 44 -3.53 -8.81 2.94
C LYS A 44 -2.87 -7.58 2.32
N ALA A 45 -1.53 -7.51 2.34
CA ALA A 45 -0.78 -6.43 1.71
C ALA A 45 -1.06 -6.33 0.19
N ARG A 46 -1.18 -7.47 -0.51
CA ARG A 46 -1.56 -7.46 -1.93
C ARG A 46 -2.99 -6.97 -2.15
N GLN A 47 -3.93 -7.43 -1.34
CA GLN A 47 -5.33 -7.00 -1.42
C GLN A 47 -5.47 -5.51 -1.15
N ASP A 48 -4.83 -5.00 -0.09
CA ASP A 48 -4.89 -3.60 0.29
C ASP A 48 -4.19 -2.71 -0.77
N LEU A 49 -3.06 -3.14 -1.36
CA LEU A 49 -2.41 -2.44 -2.47
C LEU A 49 -3.27 -2.41 -3.74
N ALA A 50 -3.92 -3.53 -4.07
CA ALA A 50 -4.85 -3.59 -5.21
C ALA A 50 -6.06 -2.69 -4.98
N GLN A 51 -6.58 -2.63 -3.76
CA GLN A 51 -7.65 -1.71 -3.39
C GLN A 51 -7.24 -0.25 -3.60
N LEU A 52 -6.10 0.19 -3.07
CA LEU A 52 -5.66 1.59 -3.26
C LEU A 52 -5.31 1.92 -4.72
N THR A 53 -4.92 0.92 -5.51
CA THR A 53 -4.73 1.09 -6.96
C THR A 53 -6.08 1.25 -7.67
N GLY A 54 -7.08 0.43 -7.32
CA GLY A 54 -8.44 0.54 -7.86
C GLY A 54 -9.16 1.84 -7.45
N GLU A 55 -8.84 2.38 -6.26
CA GLU A 55 -9.28 3.70 -5.80
C GLU A 55 -8.55 4.85 -6.51
N GLY A 56 -7.54 4.58 -7.33
CA GLY A 56 -6.76 5.59 -8.05
C GLY A 56 -5.73 6.33 -7.18
N LEU A 57 -5.54 5.95 -5.92
CA LEU A 57 -4.54 6.53 -5.03
C LEU A 57 -3.13 6.05 -5.36
N LEU A 58 -2.99 4.80 -5.80
CA LEU A 58 -1.73 4.23 -6.26
C LEU A 58 -1.79 3.94 -7.76
N ILE A 59 -0.64 4.01 -8.41
CA ILE A 59 -0.42 3.48 -9.75
C ILE A 59 0.34 2.18 -9.60
N CYS A 60 -0.17 1.10 -10.16
CA CYS A 60 0.58 -0.15 -10.28
C CYS A 60 1.46 -0.08 -11.53
N ASP A 61 2.74 -0.37 -11.35
CA ASP A 61 3.69 -0.59 -12.42
C ASP A 61 3.99 -2.09 -12.46
N ASP A 62 3.46 -2.74 -13.50
CA ASP A 62 3.59 -4.17 -13.76
C ASP A 62 4.36 -4.46 -15.06
N THR A 63 5.10 -3.46 -15.57
CA THR A 63 5.95 -3.59 -16.76
C THR A 63 6.99 -4.71 -16.62
N ASP A 64 7.46 -4.95 -15.39
CA ASP A 64 8.25 -6.13 -15.02
C ASP A 64 7.41 -7.09 -14.15
N PRO A 65 7.03 -8.28 -14.67
CA PRO A 65 6.24 -9.25 -13.91
C PRO A 65 7.00 -9.82 -12.69
N ALA A 66 8.33 -9.74 -12.67
CA ALA A 66 9.15 -10.11 -11.51
C ALA A 66 9.21 -9.00 -10.44
N ARG A 67 8.82 -7.77 -10.78
CA ARG A 67 8.93 -6.57 -9.92
C ARG A 67 7.67 -5.71 -9.99
N ARG A 68 6.52 -6.30 -9.66
CA ARG A 68 5.30 -5.51 -9.44
C ARG A 68 5.53 -4.51 -8.31
N VAL A 69 5.47 -3.22 -8.66
CA VAL A 69 5.63 -2.11 -7.72
C VAL A 69 4.45 -1.15 -7.82
N HIS A 70 4.20 -0.40 -6.76
CA HIS A 70 3.16 0.62 -6.72
C HIS A 70 3.81 1.97 -6.45
N ARG A 71 3.24 3.06 -6.97
CA ARG A 71 3.70 4.42 -6.72
C ARG A 71 2.52 5.29 -6.35
N LEU A 72 2.75 6.32 -5.53
CA LEU A 72 1.71 7.28 -5.21
C LEU A 72 1.24 7.96 -6.51
N ASN A 73 -0.08 8.00 -6.72
CA ASN A 73 -0.64 8.77 -7.81
C ASN A 73 -0.64 10.25 -7.44
N HIS A 74 0.31 11.01 -7.97
CA HIS A 74 0.40 12.45 -7.73
C HIS A 74 -0.79 13.24 -8.29
N ALA A 75 -1.56 12.68 -9.24
CA ALA A 75 -2.81 13.28 -9.69
C ALA A 75 -3.91 13.26 -8.60
N HIS A 76 -3.81 12.36 -7.63
CA HIS A 76 -4.71 12.26 -6.48
C HIS A 76 -4.21 13.03 -5.24
N GLY A 77 -2.94 13.46 -5.24
CA GLY A 77 -2.36 14.33 -4.19
C GLY A 77 -2.47 15.83 -4.48
N GLY A 78 -3.15 16.21 -5.57
CA GLY A 78 -3.27 17.58 -6.06
C GLY A 78 -4.45 18.35 -5.50
N THR A 79 -4.53 18.51 -4.18
CA THR A 79 -5.14 19.71 -3.59
C THR A 79 -4.24 20.15 -2.45
N ARG A 80 -3.38 21.13 -2.77
CA ARG A 80 -2.86 22.08 -1.79
C ARG A 80 -4.00 22.81 -1.10
#